data_AF-A0A2N2LQH5-F1
#
_entry.id   AF-A0A2N2LQH5-F1
#
_cell.length_a   1.000
_cell.length_b   1.000
_cell.length_c   1.000
_cell.angle_alpha   90.00
_cell.angle_beta   90.00
_cell.angle_gamma   90.00
#
_symmetry.space_group_name_H-M   'P 1'
#
loop_
_entity.id
_entity.type
_entity.pdbx_description
1 polymer ?
#
loop_
_entity_poly.entity_id
_entity_poly.type
_entity_poly.pdbx_seq_one_letter_code
_entity_poly.pdbx_strand_id
1 'polypeptide(L)'
;RRLARESANLSGQVETYLSRIEKSPAREQDMAALMREYSSTKQNYETLLKKNQDAIQAENLEKRQKGEQFRVIDPARVPEKPFSPDIPKTMLISLLAGLGAGLAAVFLREQMDRSFYDATDVEITLGIKVLATIPKIEDETA
;
A
#
# COMPACT_ATOMS: atom_id res chain seq x y z
N ARG A 1 -4.20 -103.20 37.92
CA ARG A 1 -3.69 -102.94 36.55
C ARG A 1 -4.44 -101.81 35.80
N ARG A 2 -5.76 -101.59 35.99
CA ARG A 2 -6.49 -100.44 35.39
C ARG A 2 -6.03 -99.07 35.89
N LEU A 3 -5.91 -98.89 37.21
CA LEU A 3 -5.49 -97.64 37.84
C LEU A 3 -4.12 -97.12 37.35
N ALA A 4 -3.16 -98.02 37.09
CA ALA A 4 -1.85 -97.65 36.57
C ALA A 4 -1.92 -97.07 35.13
N ARG A 5 -2.78 -97.64 34.27
CA ARG A 5 -3.01 -97.12 32.91
C ARG A 5 -3.74 -95.77 32.94
N GLU A 6 -4.65 -95.60 33.88
CA GLU A 6 -5.40 -94.36 34.07
C GLU A 6 -4.47 -93.24 34.57
N SER A 7 -3.57 -93.55 35.52
CA SER A 7 -2.53 -92.60 35.95
C SER A 7 -1.58 -92.23 34.82
N ALA A 8 -1.16 -93.18 33.98
CA ALA A 8 -0.27 -92.91 32.85
C ALA A 8 -0.94 -92.04 31.78
N ASN A 9 -2.22 -92.29 31.50
CA ASN A 9 -3.00 -91.45 30.59
C ASN A 9 -3.25 -90.04 31.16
N LEU A 10 -3.45 -89.91 32.47
CA LEU A 10 -3.60 -88.61 33.12
C LEU A 10 -2.29 -87.82 33.09
N SER A 11 -1.16 -88.46 33.40
CA SER A 11 0.17 -87.84 33.33
C SER A 11 0.48 -87.35 31.92
N GLY A 12 0.19 -88.16 30.90
CA GLY A 12 0.36 -87.75 29.50
C GLY A 12 -0.52 -86.56 29.11
N GLN A 13 -1.76 -86.50 29.61
CA GLN A 13 -2.63 -85.35 29.39
C GLN A 13 -2.10 -84.08 30.07
N VAL A 14 -1.65 -84.18 31.33
CA VAL A 14 -1.06 -83.05 32.07
C VAL A 14 0.15 -82.49 31.35
N GLU A 15 1.04 -83.34 30.84
CA GLU A 15 2.23 -82.92 30.09
C GLU A 15 1.86 -82.21 28.77
N THR A 16 0.81 -82.70 28.10
CA THR A 16 0.28 -82.06 26.88
C THR A 16 -0.33 -80.69 27.17
N TYR A 17 -0.99 -80.51 28.32
CA TYR A 17 -1.54 -79.21 28.75
C TYR A 17 -0.44 -78.24 29.19
N LEU A 18 0.57 -78.71 29.93
CA LEU A 18 1.73 -77.90 30.32
C LEU A 18 2.50 -77.38 29.10
N SER A 19 2.72 -78.22 28.08
CA SER A 19 3.34 -77.80 26.81
C SER A 19 2.53 -76.73 26.06
N ARG A 20 1.19 -76.76 26.16
CA ARG A 20 0.32 -75.74 25.56
C ARG A 20 0.34 -74.43 26.34
N ILE A 21 0.43 -74.51 27.66
CA ILE A 21 0.57 -73.33 28.54
C ILE A 21 1.92 -72.66 28.32
N GLU A 22 3.02 -73.41 28.16
CA GLU A 22 4.34 -72.85 27.83
C GLU A 22 4.38 -72.13 26.47
N LYS A 23 3.57 -72.58 25.50
CA LYS A 23 3.45 -71.94 24.18
C LYS A 23 2.53 -70.72 24.16
N SER A 24 1.74 -70.51 25.21
CA SER A 24 0.84 -69.36 25.35
C SER A 24 1.58 -68.02 25.53
N PRO A 25 2.56 -67.87 26.45
CA PRO A 25 3.27 -66.60 26.64
C PRO A 25 4.10 -66.20 25.42
N ALA A 26 4.63 -67.14 24.64
CA ALA A 26 5.34 -66.82 23.39
C ALA A 26 4.41 -66.12 22.38
N ARG A 27 3.17 -66.61 22.21
CA ARG A 27 2.18 -65.97 21.33
C ARG A 27 1.72 -64.61 21.84
N GLU A 28 1.61 -64.47 23.16
CA GLU A 28 1.27 -63.21 23.81
C GLU A 28 2.37 -62.16 23.62
N GLN A 29 3.64 -62.57 23.71
CA GLN A 29 4.80 -61.72 23.42
C GLN A 29 4.84 -61.30 21.95
N ASP A 30 4.63 -62.23 21.01
CA ASP A 30 4.59 -61.93 19.58
C ASP A 30 3.47 -60.93 19.24
N MET A 31 2.29 -61.12 19.83
CA MET A 31 1.16 -60.22 19.61
C MET A 31 1.40 -58.84 20.23
N ALA A 32 2.03 -58.77 21.42
CA ALA A 32 2.41 -57.52 22.05
C ALA A 32 3.51 -56.77 21.27
N ALA A 33 4.44 -57.51 20.64
CA ALA A 33 5.44 -56.94 19.74
C ALA A 33 4.77 -56.35 18.49
N LEU A 34 3.88 -57.13 17.84
CA LEU A 34 3.14 -56.70 16.65
C LEU A 34 2.25 -55.48 16.92
N MET A 35 1.56 -55.44 18.07
CA MET A 35 0.73 -54.30 18.46
C MET A 35 1.56 -53.04 18.70
N ARG A 36 2.75 -53.16 19.31
CA ARG A 36 3.68 -52.03 19.47
C ARG A 36 4.15 -51.52 18.12
N GLU A 37 4.57 -52.41 17.23
CA GLU A 37 5.07 -52.03 15.91
C GLU A 37 3.97 -51.38 15.06
N TYR A 38 2.75 -51.92 15.12
CA TYR A 38 1.57 -51.31 14.51
C TYR A 38 1.29 -49.92 15.07
N SER A 39 1.33 -49.75 16.40
CA SER A 39 1.09 -48.46 17.05
C SER A 39 2.13 -47.40 16.66
N SER A 40 3.41 -47.78 16.61
CA SER A 40 4.52 -46.93 16.18
C SER A 40 4.37 -46.52 14.72
N THR A 41 4.06 -47.49 13.84
CA THR A 41 3.85 -47.24 12.41
C THR A 41 2.66 -46.32 12.18
N LYS A 42 1.56 -46.52 12.90
CA LYS A 42 0.38 -45.66 12.85
C LYS A 42 0.70 -44.23 13.31
N GLN A 43 1.41 -44.07 14.41
CA GLN A 43 1.82 -42.76 14.92
C GLN A 43 2.74 -42.02 13.94
N ASN A 44 3.67 -42.74 13.31
CA ASN A 44 4.55 -42.18 12.28
C ASN A 44 3.75 -41.72 11.06
N TYR A 45 2.79 -42.52 10.61
CA TYR A 45 1.89 -42.17 9.51
C TYR A 45 1.06 -40.91 9.83
N GLU A 46 0.43 -40.85 11.00
CA GLU A 46 -0.34 -39.68 11.44
C GLU A 46 0.53 -38.41 11.52
N THR A 47 1.76 -38.55 12.01
CA THR A 47 2.73 -37.44 12.07
C THR A 47 3.11 -36.94 10.68
N LEU A 48 3.37 -37.85 9.74
CA LEU A 48 3.69 -37.51 8.35
C LEU A 48 2.50 -36.85 7.65
N LEU A 49 1.28 -37.36 7.88
CA LEU A 49 0.05 -36.78 7.35
C LEU A 49 -0.14 -35.35 7.85
N LYS A 50 0.05 -35.12 9.15
CA LYS A 50 -0.05 -33.78 9.74
C LYS A 50 1.00 -32.82 9.15
N LYS A 51 2.26 -33.26 9.06
CA LYS A 51 3.32 -32.45 8.43
C LYS A 51 3.03 -32.11 6.97
N ASN A 52 2.44 -33.05 6.22
CA ASN A 52 2.04 -32.80 4.84
C ASN A 52 0.91 -31.77 4.75
N GLN A 53 -0.10 -31.87 5.61
CA GLN A 53 -1.17 -30.86 5.70
C GLN A 53 -0.63 -29.48 6.09
N ASP A 54 0.26 -29.42 7.09
CA ASP A 54 0.91 -28.17 7.51
C ASP A 54 1.74 -27.57 6.37
N ALA A 55 2.47 -28.40 5.61
CA ALA A 55 3.24 -27.96 4.45
C ALA A 55 2.35 -27.44 3.31
N ILE A 56 1.24 -28.12 2.98
CA ILE A 56 0.26 -27.64 2.00
C ILE A 56 -0.36 -26.32 2.46
N GLN A 57 -0.66 -26.20 3.76
CA GLN A 57 -1.22 -24.99 4.32
C GLN A 57 -0.22 -23.84 4.27
N ALA A 58 1.05 -24.09 4.61
CA ALA A 58 2.14 -23.13 4.51
C ALA A 58 2.42 -22.73 3.06
N GLU A 59 2.40 -23.67 2.10
CA GLU A 59 2.53 -23.38 0.67
C GLU A 59 1.36 -22.52 0.16
N ASN A 60 0.13 -22.83 0.56
CA ASN A 60 -1.03 -22.00 0.23
C ASN A 60 -0.94 -20.63 0.88
N LEU A 61 -0.42 -20.56 2.10
CA LEU A 61 -0.20 -19.31 2.81
C LEU A 61 0.89 -18.50 2.13
N GLU A 62 2.01 -19.10 1.72
CA GLU A 62 3.08 -18.45 0.95
C GLU A 62 2.61 -18.04 -0.45
N LYS A 63 1.84 -18.87 -1.16
CA LYS A 63 1.22 -18.48 -2.44
C LYS A 63 0.27 -17.30 -2.28
N ARG A 64 -0.47 -17.23 -1.17
CA ARG A 64 -1.33 -16.09 -0.83
C ARG A 64 -0.54 -14.88 -0.29
N GLN A 65 0.57 -15.10 0.41
CA GLN A 65 1.42 -14.07 1.05
C GLN A 65 2.57 -13.58 0.14
N LYS A 66 2.86 -14.23 -0.99
CA LYS A 66 3.74 -13.71 -2.05
C LYS A 66 3.17 -12.46 -2.71
N GLY A 67 1.89 -12.18 -2.49
CA GLY A 67 1.43 -10.81 -2.37
C GLY A 67 1.31 -10.55 -0.88
N GLU A 68 2.17 -9.71 -0.31
CA GLU A 68 1.70 -8.83 0.74
C GLU A 68 0.40 -8.26 0.19
N GLN A 69 -0.73 -8.77 0.68
CA GLN A 69 -2.02 -8.24 0.29
C GLN A 69 -2.04 -6.89 0.97
N PHE A 70 -1.46 -5.90 0.29
CA PHE A 70 -1.56 -4.48 0.60
C PHE A 70 -3.04 -4.18 0.54
N ARG A 71 -3.73 -4.50 1.64
CA ARG A 71 -5.08 -4.11 1.86
C ARG A 71 -4.98 -2.63 2.07
N VAL A 72 -5.36 -1.88 1.05
CA VAL A 72 -5.44 -0.42 1.10
C VAL A 72 -6.43 -0.08 2.21
N ILE A 73 -5.93 0.23 3.40
CA ILE A 73 -6.74 0.63 4.56
C ILE A 73 -7.28 2.05 4.32
N ASP A 74 -6.49 2.89 3.65
CA ASP A 74 -6.88 4.24 3.22
C ASP A 74 -6.42 4.45 1.75
N PRO A 75 -7.35 4.54 0.78
CA PRO A 75 -6.99 4.85 -0.60
C PRO A 75 -6.38 6.25 -0.69
N ALA A 76 -5.44 6.41 -1.63
CA ALA A 76 -4.82 7.70 -1.88
C ALA A 76 -5.90 8.74 -2.22
N ARG A 77 -6.08 9.74 -1.35
CA ARG A 77 -6.99 10.85 -1.60
C ARG A 77 -6.37 11.73 -2.68
N VAL A 78 -7.00 11.77 -3.85
CA VAL A 78 -6.68 12.77 -4.85
C VAL A 78 -6.93 14.17 -4.27
N PRO A 79 -6.04 15.14 -4.51
CA PRO A 79 -6.22 16.47 -3.97
C PRO A 79 -7.48 17.10 -4.57
N GLU A 80 -8.44 17.46 -3.73
CA GLU A 80 -9.70 18.13 -4.14
C GLU A 80 -9.46 19.54 -4.71
N LYS A 81 -8.27 20.11 -4.46
CA LYS A 81 -7.87 21.44 -4.90
C LYS A 81 -6.51 21.37 -5.58
N PRO A 82 -6.27 22.20 -6.62
CA PRO A 82 -4.97 22.27 -7.27
C PRO A 82 -3.87 22.57 -6.24
N PHE A 83 -2.79 21.80 -6.26
CA PHE A 83 -1.63 22.03 -5.38
C PHE A 83 -0.89 23.32 -5.72
N SER A 84 -0.94 23.75 -6.98
CA SER A 84 -0.34 24.99 -7.47
C SER A 84 -0.83 25.26 -8.91
N PRO A 85 -0.88 26.53 -9.39
CA PRO A 85 -0.72 27.77 -8.63
C PRO A 85 -2.04 28.26 -8.01
N ASP A 86 -1.93 29.11 -6.99
CA ASP A 86 -3.06 29.83 -6.40
C ASP A 86 -3.59 30.89 -7.38
N ILE A 87 -4.47 30.46 -8.30
CA ILE A 87 -5.09 31.27 -9.36
C ILE A 87 -5.60 32.64 -8.87
N PRO A 88 -6.33 32.76 -7.74
CA PRO A 88 -6.81 34.08 -7.30
C PRO A 88 -5.67 35.02 -6.89
N LYS A 89 -4.60 34.49 -6.30
CA LYS A 89 -3.44 35.27 -5.86
C LYS A 89 -2.63 35.76 -7.07
N THR A 90 -2.35 34.88 -8.03
CA THR A 90 -1.60 35.25 -9.24
C THR A 90 -2.36 36.24 -10.11
N MET A 91 -3.69 36.10 -10.20
CA MET A 91 -4.55 37.04 -10.92
C MET A 91 -4.58 38.44 -10.27
N LEU A 92 -4.64 38.51 -8.94
CA LEU A 92 -4.59 39.78 -8.23
C LEU A 92 -3.23 40.49 -8.42
N ILE A 93 -2.13 39.74 -8.34
CA ILE A 93 -0.78 40.28 -8.54
C ILE A 93 -0.61 40.81 -9.96
N SER A 94 -1.03 40.06 -10.98
CA SER A 94 -0.88 40.48 -12.38
C SER A 94 -1.74 41.70 -12.71
N LEU A 95 -2.96 41.79 -12.15
CA LEU A 95 -3.82 42.96 -12.31
C LEU A 95 -3.16 44.22 -11.73
N LEU A 96 -2.66 44.15 -10.49
CA LEU A 96 -2.01 45.27 -9.83
C LEU A 96 -0.70 45.66 -10.56
N ALA A 97 0.08 44.67 -10.99
CA ALA A 97 1.30 44.91 -11.75
C ALA A 97 1.00 45.59 -13.11
N GLY A 98 -0.04 45.14 -13.82
CA GLY A 98 -0.46 45.73 -15.09
C GLY A 98 -0.93 47.18 -14.94
N LEU A 99 -1.74 47.47 -13.91
CA LEU A 99 -2.17 48.84 -13.61
C LEU A 99 -0.97 49.73 -13.23
N GLY A 100 -0.08 49.23 -12.36
CA GLY A 100 1.12 49.96 -11.97
C GLY A 100 2.04 50.24 -13.14
N ALA A 101 2.27 49.26 -14.02
CA ALA A 101 3.07 49.42 -15.22
C ALA A 101 2.44 50.40 -16.23
N GLY A 102 1.12 50.37 -16.39
CA GLY A 102 0.40 51.32 -17.25
C GLY A 102 0.53 52.76 -16.76
N LEU A 103 0.31 53.00 -15.47
CA LEU A 103 0.48 54.33 -14.87
C LEU A 103 1.93 54.80 -14.96
N ALA A 104 2.90 53.92 -14.67
CA ALA A 104 4.31 54.24 -14.82
C ALA A 104 4.68 54.58 -16.27
N ALA A 105 4.14 53.86 -17.25
CA ALA A 105 4.39 54.12 -18.67
C ALA A 105 3.83 55.49 -19.10
N VAL A 106 2.61 55.84 -18.67
CA VAL A 106 2.02 57.17 -18.94
C VAL A 106 2.85 58.27 -18.28
N PHE A 107 3.24 58.10 -17.02
CA PHE A 107 4.06 59.07 -16.31
C PHE A 107 5.44 59.27 -16.95
N LEU A 108 6.10 58.19 -17.37
CA LEU A 108 7.38 58.26 -18.09
C LEU A 108 7.23 58.94 -19.45
N ARG A 109 6.14 58.64 -20.17
CA ARG A 109 5.83 59.28 -21.44
C ARG A 109 5.64 60.78 -21.26
N GLU A 110 4.87 61.19 -20.27
CA GLU A 110 4.62 62.60 -19.95
C GLU A 110 5.92 63.33 -19.57
N GLN A 111 6.77 62.71 -18.74
CA GLN A 111 8.03 63.34 -18.34
C GLN A 111 9.03 63.46 -19.50
N MET A 112 8.95 62.56 -20.49
CA MET A 112 9.75 62.67 -21.73
C MET A 112 9.15 63.67 -22.71
N ASP A 113 7.86 63.99 -22.60
CA ASP A 113 7.24 65.03 -23.39
C ASP A 113 7.69 66.40 -22.86
N ARG A 114 8.26 67.21 -23.75
CA ARG A 114 8.74 68.56 -23.45
C ARG A 114 7.89 69.63 -24.13
N SER A 115 6.70 69.26 -24.59
CA SER A 115 5.81 70.18 -25.28
C SER A 115 5.09 71.09 -24.28
N PHE A 116 4.99 72.38 -24.62
CA PHE A 116 4.21 73.34 -23.86
C PHE A 116 2.79 73.37 -24.42
N TYR A 117 1.80 73.01 -23.59
CA TYR A 117 0.40 72.93 -24.03
C TYR A 117 -0.38 74.20 -23.73
N ASP A 118 -0.01 74.93 -22.69
CA ASP A 118 -0.66 76.18 -22.33
C ASP A 118 0.27 77.39 -22.51
N ALA A 119 -0.32 78.53 -22.87
CA ALA A 119 0.39 79.80 -22.96
C ALA A 119 0.99 80.18 -21.59
N THR A 120 0.28 79.86 -20.51
CA THR A 120 0.74 80.07 -19.13
C THR A 120 2.02 79.29 -18.82
N ASP A 121 2.13 78.04 -19.28
CA ASP A 121 3.32 77.19 -19.07
C ASP A 121 4.55 77.75 -19.79
N VAL A 122 4.35 78.33 -20.99
CA VAL A 122 5.38 79.04 -21.76
C VAL A 122 5.84 80.29 -21.01
N GLU A 123 4.91 81.11 -20.50
CA GLU A 123 5.25 82.34 -19.77
C GLU A 123 6.05 82.05 -18.50
N ILE A 124 5.65 81.05 -17.72
CA ILE A 124 6.31 80.67 -16.47
C ILE A 124 7.70 80.07 -16.73
N THR A 125 7.81 79.19 -17.74
CA THR A 125 9.07 78.47 -17.99
C THR A 125 10.12 79.35 -18.67
N LEU A 126 9.72 80.22 -19.58
CA LEU A 126 10.63 81.07 -20.37
C LEU A 126 10.73 82.50 -19.83
N GLY A 127 9.86 82.92 -18.92
CA GLY A 127 9.86 84.26 -18.31
C GLY A 127 9.48 85.38 -19.26
N ILE A 128 8.85 85.06 -20.39
CA ILE A 128 8.45 86.00 -21.45
C ILE A 128 6.93 86.05 -21.55
N LYS A 129 6.36 87.24 -21.76
CA LYS A 129 4.90 87.41 -21.88
C LYS A 129 4.41 86.99 -23.27
N VAL A 130 3.37 86.16 -23.32
CA VAL A 130 2.72 85.72 -24.55
C VAL A 130 1.91 86.89 -25.12
N LEU A 131 2.18 87.24 -26.39
CA LEU A 131 1.57 88.40 -27.05
C LEU A 131 0.23 88.06 -27.72
N ALA A 132 0.07 86.83 -28.22
CA ALA A 132 -1.16 86.33 -28.83
C ALA A 132 -1.14 84.80 -28.86
N THR A 133 -2.31 84.17 -28.75
CA THR A 133 -2.51 82.72 -28.95
C THR A 133 -3.33 82.51 -30.23
N ILE A 134 -2.88 81.58 -31.08
CA ILE A 134 -3.63 81.22 -32.29
C ILE A 134 -4.45 79.98 -31.96
N PRO A 135 -5.80 80.06 -31.95
CA PRO A 135 -6.64 78.90 -31.70
C PRO A 135 -6.47 77.90 -32.84
N LYS A 136 -6.31 76.62 -32.50
CA LYS A 136 -6.28 75.55 -33.48
C LYS A 136 -7.69 75.38 -34.05
N ILE A 137 -7.87 75.70 -35.32
CA ILE A 137 -9.11 75.42 -36.06
C ILE A 137 -9.08 73.93 -36.39
N GLU A 138 -10.06 73.17 -35.89
CA GLU A 138 -10.27 71.78 -36.31
C GLU A 138 -10.90 71.80 -37.70
N ASP A 139 -10.25 71.17 -38.69
CA ASP A 139 -10.88 70.93 -39.98
C ASP A 139 -11.99 69.89 -39.78
N GLU A 140 -13.24 70.33 -39.93
CA GLU A 140 -14.42 69.47 -39.95
C GLU A 140 -14.46 68.71 -41.28
N THR A 141 -13.59 67.71 -41.43
CA THR A 141 -13.65 66.78 -42.56
C THR A 141 -14.51 65.58 -42.21
N ALA A 142 -15.63 65.50 -42.93
CA ALA A 142 -16.63 64.43 -42.98
C ALA A 142 -16.10 63.05 -43.38
#